data_AF-A0A428T0N9-F1
#
_entry.id   AF-A0A428T0N9-F1
#
_cell.length_a   1.000
_cell.length_b   1.000
_cell.length_c   1.000
_cell.angle_alpha   90.00
_cell.angle_beta   90.00
_cell.angle_gamma   90.00
#
_symmetry.space_group_name_H-M   'P 1'
#
loop_
_entity.id
_entity.type
_entity.pdbx_description
1 polymer ?
#
loop_
_entity_poly.entity_id
_entity_poly.type
_entity_poly.pdbx_seq_one_letter_code
_entity_poly.pdbx_strand_id
1 'polypeptide(L)'
;MSDSKAAVPATDASTLLPPEHWAQVAEELGADSTPGEDAAESTASITSSILQYRNISGRTYHRDIGNAQYWGTNDEQQNESMDINHHVLTLVLDGALYLAPISKDIKKAIDVGTGTGIWAIDFAEAFPETEVIGTDVSPIQPSWVPPNLRFEIDDCTQDWTFAPNSLDYIHMRWLVGSIVDWPQLFKEAYKCLKPGGYIESHEALSRMDCDDGSIHEKSAMHQWGKFFVEGGKKIGRSFTIVEDEVQRKGMEEAGFVNIEERNFKVPIGGWPHDPKQKEIGRYAQATLEQDIEGYVLFMANTVEGWSKEEVEVYIRLLRRELHSGKMHPYYLQKVVWAQKPKE
;
A
#
# COMPACT_ATOMS: atom_id res chain seq x y z
N MET A 1 15.35 20.43 -14.62
CA MET A 1 15.67 19.75 -15.89
C MET A 1 16.84 18.80 -15.67
N SER A 2 16.50 17.56 -15.35
CA SER A 2 17.31 16.33 -15.48
C SER A 2 16.48 15.23 -14.82
N ASP A 3 15.33 14.89 -15.41
CA ASP A 3 14.49 13.79 -14.94
C ASP A 3 15.14 12.48 -15.35
N SER A 4 15.88 11.90 -14.41
CA SER A 4 16.46 10.58 -14.54
C SER A 4 15.33 9.54 -14.47
N LYS A 5 14.96 8.96 -15.61
CA LYS A 5 14.23 7.68 -15.66
C LYS A 5 15.12 6.61 -15.04
N ALA A 6 15.06 6.44 -13.72
CA ALA A 6 15.70 5.33 -13.04
C ALA A 6 15.02 4.03 -13.49
N ALA A 7 15.79 3.17 -14.14
CA ALA A 7 15.34 1.83 -14.52
C ALA A 7 15.09 1.00 -13.25
N VAL A 8 14.03 0.19 -13.24
CA VAL A 8 13.75 -0.75 -12.15
C VAL A 8 14.72 -1.94 -12.31
N PRO A 9 15.63 -2.21 -11.36
CA PRO A 9 16.50 -3.37 -11.45
C PRO A 9 15.71 -4.69 -11.36
N ALA A 10 16.11 -5.67 -12.16
CA ALA A 10 15.53 -7.00 -12.20
C ALA A 10 15.84 -7.79 -10.92
N THR A 11 14.93 -8.66 -10.50
CA THR A 11 15.02 -9.49 -9.29
C THR A 11 16.07 -10.60 -9.40
N ASP A 12 16.83 -10.81 -8.32
CA ASP A 12 17.73 -11.95 -8.15
C ASP A 12 16.94 -13.19 -7.66
N ALA A 13 17.26 -14.37 -8.19
CA ALA A 13 16.43 -15.58 -8.11
C ALA A 13 16.60 -16.39 -6.81
N SER A 14 16.90 -15.76 -5.67
CA SER A 14 17.11 -16.46 -4.40
C SER A 14 15.82 -16.63 -3.57
N THR A 15 15.59 -17.80 -2.98
CA THR A 15 14.36 -18.16 -2.26
C THR A 15 14.23 -17.48 -0.88
N LEU A 16 13.01 -17.43 -0.32
CA LEU A 16 12.74 -16.99 1.05
C LEU A 16 13.51 -17.88 2.03
N LEU A 17 14.18 -17.28 3.02
CA LEU A 17 14.92 -18.01 4.06
C LEU A 17 13.94 -18.56 5.12
N PRO A 18 14.13 -19.81 5.57
CA PRO A 18 13.20 -20.46 6.47
C PRO A 18 13.33 -19.94 7.91
N PRO A 19 12.32 -20.16 8.79
CA PRO A 19 12.33 -19.68 10.17
C PRO A 19 13.61 -20.00 10.98
N GLU A 20 14.18 -21.18 10.78
CA GLU A 20 15.37 -21.64 11.51
C GLU A 20 16.59 -20.76 11.24
N HIS A 21 16.66 -20.14 10.06
CA HIS A 21 17.70 -19.16 9.75
C HIS A 21 17.67 -17.97 10.72
N TRP A 22 16.47 -17.43 10.97
CA TRP A 22 16.29 -16.25 11.82
C TRP A 22 16.53 -16.56 13.29
N ALA A 23 16.15 -17.76 13.73
CA ALA A 23 16.47 -18.24 15.08
C ALA A 23 18.00 -18.29 15.30
N GLN A 24 18.76 -18.84 14.34
CA GLN A 24 20.23 -18.88 14.41
C GLN A 24 20.84 -17.48 14.44
N VAL A 25 20.38 -16.57 13.57
CA VAL A 25 20.86 -15.19 13.53
C VAL A 25 20.58 -14.48 14.87
N ALA A 26 19.43 -14.73 15.50
CA ALA A 26 19.10 -14.16 16.80
C ALA A 26 20.03 -14.68 17.92
N GLU A 27 20.35 -15.98 17.90
CA GLU A 27 21.25 -16.63 18.85
C GLU A 27 22.69 -16.10 18.72
N GLU A 28 23.23 -16.03 17.51
CA GLU A 28 24.57 -15.49 17.23
C GLU A 28 24.75 -14.05 17.74
N LEU A 29 23.64 -13.32 17.83
CA LEU A 29 23.63 -11.90 18.14
C LEU A 29 23.18 -11.59 19.58
N GLY A 30 22.98 -12.64 20.40
CA GLY A 30 22.72 -12.52 21.83
C GLY A 30 21.41 -11.82 22.17
N ALA A 31 20.36 -12.00 21.36
CA ALA A 31 19.04 -11.42 21.62
C ALA A 31 18.24 -12.31 22.60
N ASP A 32 18.15 -11.89 23.86
CA ASP A 32 17.33 -12.56 24.89
C ASP A 32 15.83 -12.52 24.56
N SER A 33 15.15 -13.64 24.84
CA SER A 33 13.72 -13.85 24.62
C SER A 33 12.90 -13.47 25.87
N THR A 34 12.27 -12.29 25.85
CA THR A 34 11.16 -11.95 26.76
C THR A 34 9.94 -11.51 25.94
N PRO A 35 8.84 -12.29 25.93
CA PRO A 35 7.56 -11.84 25.38
C PRO A 35 6.93 -10.80 26.32
N GLY A 36 6.47 -9.68 25.76
CA GLY A 36 5.62 -8.70 26.46
C GLY A 36 4.16 -9.02 26.15
N GLU A 37 3.34 -9.17 27.20
CA GLU A 37 1.89 -9.32 27.08
C GLU A 37 1.23 -7.93 27.22
N ASP A 38 0.38 -7.54 26.27
CA ASP A 38 -0.52 -6.39 26.43
C ASP A 38 -1.99 -6.83 26.32
N ALA A 39 -2.79 -6.32 27.26
CA ALA A 39 -4.20 -6.62 27.46
C ALA A 39 -5.09 -5.63 26.69
N ALA A 40 -6.03 -6.14 25.89
CA ALA A 40 -7.02 -5.32 25.20
C ALA A 40 -8.29 -5.13 26.06
N GLU A 41 -8.67 -3.88 26.32
CA GLU A 41 -9.98 -3.49 26.84
C GLU A 41 -11.00 -3.36 25.70
N SER A 42 -12.25 -3.74 25.97
CA SER A 42 -13.36 -3.76 25.02
C SER A 42 -14.45 -2.79 25.46
N THR A 43 -14.95 -1.98 24.52
CA THR A 43 -16.25 -1.31 24.66
C THR A 43 -17.07 -1.48 23.37
N ALA A 44 -18.34 -1.86 23.57
CA ALA A 44 -19.37 -2.18 22.57
C ALA A 44 -19.99 -0.90 21.97
N SER A 45 -20.83 -0.83 20.92
CA SER A 45 -21.43 -1.74 19.92
C SER A 45 -22.12 -0.84 18.86
N ILE A 46 -22.05 -1.16 17.57
CA ILE A 46 -23.06 -0.79 16.54
C ILE A 46 -23.29 -2.04 15.64
N THR A 47 -24.49 -2.23 15.10
CA THR A 47 -25.10 -3.45 14.48
C THR A 47 -24.19 -4.59 13.96
N SER A 48 -24.46 -5.80 14.46
CA SER A 48 -23.52 -6.92 14.65
C SER A 48 -23.19 -7.85 13.48
N SER A 49 -23.66 -7.60 12.25
CA SER A 49 -23.43 -8.53 11.12
C SER A 49 -22.42 -8.01 10.09
N ILE A 50 -22.38 -6.70 9.87
CA ILE A 50 -21.49 -6.02 8.89
C ILE A 50 -20.07 -5.82 9.46
N LEU A 51 -19.94 -5.69 10.79
CA LEU A 51 -18.67 -5.43 11.49
C LEU A 51 -17.95 -6.70 12.01
N GLN A 52 -18.31 -7.89 11.52
CA GLN A 52 -17.67 -9.13 11.98
C GLN A 52 -16.31 -9.32 11.29
N TYR A 53 -15.28 -8.63 11.75
CA TYR A 53 -13.90 -8.83 11.28
C TYR A 53 -13.41 -10.25 11.53
N ARG A 54 -12.51 -10.73 10.65
CA ARG A 54 -11.73 -11.94 10.95
C ARG A 54 -10.69 -11.56 11.99
N ASN A 55 -10.57 -12.36 13.05
CA ASN A 55 -9.46 -12.24 14.00
C ASN A 55 -8.45 -13.33 13.70
N ILE A 56 -7.22 -12.93 13.33
CA ILE A 56 -6.10 -13.85 13.11
C ILE A 56 -4.99 -13.39 14.04
N SER A 57 -4.63 -14.24 15.01
CA SER A 57 -3.55 -14.00 15.97
C SER A 57 -3.67 -12.69 16.76
N GLY A 58 -4.89 -12.23 17.05
CA GLY A 58 -5.18 -11.01 17.81
C GLY A 58 -5.40 -9.76 16.95
N ARG A 59 -5.09 -9.81 15.65
CA ARG A 59 -5.26 -8.70 14.70
C ARG A 59 -6.57 -8.83 13.92
N THR A 60 -7.17 -7.72 13.53
CA THR A 60 -8.41 -7.73 12.73
C THR A 60 -8.14 -7.58 11.25
N TYR A 61 -8.90 -8.31 10.44
CA TYR A 61 -8.83 -8.32 8.98
C TYR A 61 -10.24 -8.17 8.40
N HIS A 62 -10.32 -7.74 7.13
CA HIS A 62 -11.59 -7.75 6.40
C HIS A 62 -12.24 -9.14 6.44
N ARG A 63 -13.56 -9.17 6.57
CA ARG A 63 -14.30 -10.42 6.51
C ARG A 63 -14.45 -10.82 5.05
N ASP A 64 -14.04 -12.03 4.70
CA ASP A 64 -14.33 -12.58 3.38
C ASP A 64 -15.86 -12.63 3.14
N ILE A 65 -16.41 -11.61 2.47
CA ILE A 65 -17.81 -11.54 2.06
C ILE A 65 -17.81 -11.68 0.54
N GLY A 66 -18.28 -12.81 0.04
CA GLY A 66 -18.20 -13.14 -1.39
C GLY A 66 -16.75 -13.45 -1.80
N ASN A 67 -16.27 -12.79 -2.85
CA ASN A 67 -14.89 -12.93 -3.36
C ASN A 67 -13.95 -11.84 -2.82
N ALA A 68 -14.47 -10.86 -2.08
CA ALA A 68 -13.69 -9.79 -1.47
C ALA A 68 -12.78 -10.39 -0.39
N GLN A 69 -11.48 -10.41 -0.67
CA GLN A 69 -10.46 -10.93 0.23
C GLN A 69 -9.38 -9.86 0.35
N TYR A 70 -9.00 -9.48 1.57
CA TYR A 70 -7.94 -8.49 1.81
C TYR A 70 -6.92 -9.06 2.78
N TRP A 71 -5.63 -8.86 2.47
CA TRP A 71 -4.53 -9.49 3.20
C TRP A 71 -4.01 -8.61 4.35
N GLY A 72 -4.24 -7.29 4.29
CA GLY A 72 -3.80 -6.35 5.31
C GLY A 72 -4.72 -6.35 6.53
N THR A 73 -4.14 -6.02 7.69
CA THR A 73 -4.89 -5.72 8.91
C THR A 73 -5.74 -4.45 8.73
N ASN A 74 -6.77 -4.28 9.55
CA ASN A 74 -7.65 -3.11 9.53
C ASN A 74 -7.97 -2.56 10.94
N ASP A 75 -7.13 -2.90 11.91
CA ASP A 75 -7.17 -2.35 13.27
C ASP A 75 -6.52 -0.96 13.33
N GLU A 76 -6.72 -0.27 14.46
CA GLU A 76 -6.25 1.09 14.71
C GLU A 76 -4.74 1.25 14.50
N GLN A 77 -3.95 0.26 14.91
CA GLN A 77 -2.49 0.28 14.74
C GLN A 77 -2.09 0.35 13.26
N GLN A 78 -2.72 -0.46 12.40
CA GLN A 78 -2.46 -0.42 10.97
C GLN A 78 -3.01 0.86 10.33
N ASN A 79 -4.14 1.37 10.81
CA ASN A 79 -4.71 2.63 10.31
C ASN A 79 -3.76 3.82 10.58
N GLU A 80 -3.19 3.90 11.78
CA GLU A 80 -2.17 4.92 12.11
C GLU A 80 -0.94 4.79 11.19
N SER A 81 -0.49 3.56 10.92
CA SER A 81 0.61 3.30 10.00
C SER A 81 0.32 3.82 8.58
N MET A 82 -0.89 3.56 8.06
CA MET A 82 -1.35 4.05 6.76
C MET A 82 -1.44 5.58 6.70
N ASP A 83 -1.91 6.23 7.78
CA ASP A 83 -2.01 7.69 7.85
C ASP A 83 -0.63 8.36 7.88
N ILE A 84 0.34 7.77 8.60
CA ILE A 84 1.75 8.22 8.54
C ILE A 84 2.28 8.06 7.11
N ASN A 85 1.97 6.94 6.43
CA ASN A 85 2.42 6.71 5.06
C ASN A 85 1.76 7.69 4.07
N HIS A 86 0.50 8.07 4.29
CA HIS A 86 -0.14 9.13 3.52
C HIS A 86 0.71 10.42 3.62
N HIS A 87 1.13 10.80 4.84
CA HIS A 87 2.02 11.95 5.02
C HIS A 87 3.35 11.79 4.28
N VAL A 88 3.97 10.60 4.30
CA VAL A 88 5.18 10.31 3.51
C VAL A 88 4.97 10.66 2.03
N LEU A 89 3.85 10.24 1.44
CA LEU A 89 3.56 10.58 0.03
C LEU A 89 3.31 12.06 -0.18
N THR A 90 2.64 12.76 0.74
CA THR A 90 2.51 14.22 0.60
C THR A 90 3.87 14.92 0.58
N LEU A 91 4.85 14.48 1.38
CA LEU A 91 6.21 15.03 1.35
C LEU A 91 6.96 14.68 0.06
N VAL A 92 6.83 13.43 -0.40
CA VAL A 92 7.43 12.95 -1.66
C VAL A 92 6.92 13.76 -2.86
N LEU A 93 5.63 14.09 -2.86
CA LEU A 93 4.94 14.80 -3.94
C LEU A 93 4.88 16.32 -3.75
N ASP A 94 5.69 16.89 -2.85
CA ASP A 94 5.75 18.35 -2.60
C ASP A 94 4.38 18.97 -2.22
N GLY A 95 3.60 18.24 -1.44
CA GLY A 95 2.27 18.61 -0.97
C GLY A 95 1.14 18.33 -1.97
N ALA A 96 1.46 17.77 -3.14
CA ALA A 96 0.42 17.35 -4.09
C ALA A 96 -0.21 16.01 -3.70
N LEU A 97 -1.52 15.88 -3.95
CA LEU A 97 -2.29 14.65 -3.75
C LEU A 97 -2.37 13.78 -5.02
N TYR A 98 -2.05 14.36 -6.18
CA TYR A 98 -2.15 13.75 -7.51
C TYR A 98 -1.20 14.46 -8.47
N LEU A 99 -0.84 13.79 -9.58
CA LEU A 99 0.03 14.29 -10.63
C LEU A 99 -0.67 14.44 -11.98
N ALA A 100 -1.82 13.78 -12.17
CA ALA A 100 -2.65 13.91 -13.34
C ALA A 100 -3.06 15.38 -13.56
N PRO A 101 -3.01 15.89 -14.81
CA PRO A 101 -3.36 17.27 -15.12
C PRO A 101 -4.88 17.46 -15.18
N ILE A 102 -5.56 17.24 -14.04
CA ILE A 102 -7.00 17.43 -13.88
C ILE A 102 -7.34 18.91 -13.69
N SER A 103 -8.51 19.31 -14.17
CA SER A 103 -9.03 20.66 -14.00
C SER A 103 -9.62 20.86 -12.61
N LYS A 104 -9.65 22.11 -12.11
CA LYS A 104 -10.27 22.45 -10.82
C LYS A 104 -11.79 22.38 -10.81
N ASP A 105 -12.41 22.29 -11.98
CA ASP A 105 -13.87 22.28 -12.13
C ASP A 105 -14.47 20.88 -12.34
N ILE A 106 -13.69 19.80 -12.14
CA ILE A 106 -14.19 18.42 -12.17
C ILE A 106 -15.39 18.25 -11.23
N LYS A 107 -16.34 17.40 -11.61
CA LYS A 107 -17.63 17.27 -10.90
C LYS A 107 -17.70 16.05 -10.02
N LYS A 108 -17.03 14.96 -10.41
CA LYS A 108 -17.06 13.69 -9.67
C LYS A 108 -15.70 13.02 -9.68
N ALA A 109 -15.19 12.72 -8.49
CA ALA A 109 -13.96 11.96 -8.28
C ALA A 109 -14.24 10.73 -7.41
N ILE A 110 -13.49 9.65 -7.62
CA ILE A 110 -13.50 8.46 -6.78
C ILE A 110 -12.09 8.12 -6.29
N ASP A 111 -12.00 7.69 -5.04
CA ASP A 111 -10.82 7.06 -4.44
C ASP A 111 -11.10 5.58 -4.19
N VAL A 112 -10.49 4.70 -4.98
CA VAL A 112 -10.73 3.25 -4.96
C VAL A 112 -9.77 2.57 -4.00
N GLY A 113 -10.32 1.81 -3.05
CA GLY A 113 -9.57 1.24 -1.92
C GLY A 113 -9.06 2.34 -1.00
N THR A 114 -9.98 3.18 -0.51
CA THR A 114 -9.68 4.43 0.19
C THR A 114 -9.04 4.21 1.57
N GLY A 115 -9.08 2.98 2.12
CA GLY A 115 -8.50 2.66 3.42
C GLY A 115 -9.11 3.51 4.53
N THR A 116 -8.30 4.29 5.25
CA THR A 116 -8.77 5.22 6.29
C THR A 116 -9.64 6.36 5.74
N GLY A 117 -9.59 6.61 4.43
CA GLY A 117 -10.27 7.72 3.78
C GLY A 117 -9.48 9.04 3.78
N ILE A 118 -8.27 9.07 4.37
CA ILE A 118 -7.49 10.30 4.54
C ILE A 118 -7.20 11.02 3.22
N TRP A 119 -6.89 10.29 2.15
CA TRP A 119 -6.67 10.90 0.83
C TRP A 119 -7.97 11.52 0.28
N ALA A 120 -9.10 10.82 0.40
CA ALA A 120 -10.38 11.31 -0.08
C ALA A 120 -10.85 12.55 0.69
N ILE A 121 -10.56 12.63 1.99
CA ILE A 121 -10.81 13.80 2.84
C ILE A 121 -10.01 15.00 2.33
N ASP A 122 -8.67 14.86 2.23
CA ASP A 122 -7.81 15.95 1.77
C ASP A 122 -8.15 16.40 0.35
N PHE A 123 -8.52 15.45 -0.53
CA PHE A 123 -8.94 15.76 -1.88
C PHE A 123 -10.28 16.51 -1.91
N ALA A 124 -11.25 16.11 -1.09
CA ALA A 124 -12.54 16.78 -0.98
C ALA A 124 -12.41 18.22 -0.44
N GLU A 125 -11.49 18.46 0.50
CA GLU A 125 -11.16 19.81 0.97
C GLU A 125 -10.49 20.66 -0.12
N ALA A 126 -9.60 20.06 -0.92
CA ALA A 126 -8.94 20.75 -2.03
C ALA A 126 -9.86 21.02 -3.24
N PHE A 127 -11.00 20.33 -3.33
CA PHE A 127 -12.00 20.43 -4.39
C PHE A 127 -13.43 20.54 -3.82
N PRO A 128 -13.79 21.67 -3.18
CA PRO A 128 -15.06 21.81 -2.46
C PRO A 128 -16.32 21.70 -3.34
N GLU A 129 -16.17 21.90 -4.66
CA GLU A 129 -17.27 21.83 -5.64
C GLU A 129 -17.33 20.48 -6.38
N THR A 130 -16.50 19.52 -5.98
CA THR A 130 -16.45 18.17 -6.56
C THR A 130 -17.11 17.18 -5.62
N GLU A 131 -17.98 16.33 -6.15
CA GLU A 131 -18.51 15.17 -5.44
C GLU A 131 -17.41 14.11 -5.35
N VAL A 132 -16.96 13.79 -4.14
CA VAL A 132 -15.93 12.79 -3.88
C VAL A 132 -16.56 11.54 -3.26
N ILE A 133 -16.15 10.38 -3.76
CA ILE A 133 -16.59 9.08 -3.28
C ILE A 133 -15.34 8.28 -2.90
N GLY A 134 -15.23 7.84 -1.65
CA GLY A 134 -14.23 6.84 -1.28
C GLY A 134 -14.87 5.46 -1.22
N THR A 135 -14.28 4.46 -1.85
CA THR A 135 -14.77 3.07 -1.76
C THR A 135 -13.76 2.18 -1.08
N ASP A 136 -14.22 1.32 -0.18
CA ASP A 136 -13.40 0.27 0.43
C ASP A 136 -14.26 -0.93 0.82
N VAL A 137 -13.67 -2.11 0.91
CA VAL A 137 -14.36 -3.30 1.41
C VAL A 137 -14.57 -3.22 2.92
N SER A 138 -13.71 -2.51 3.65
CA SER A 138 -13.75 -2.37 5.10
C SER A 138 -14.37 -1.03 5.52
N PRO A 139 -15.41 -1.02 6.38
CA PRO A 139 -15.98 0.21 6.91
C PRO A 139 -15.16 0.73 8.10
N ILE A 140 -14.00 1.32 7.83
CA ILE A 140 -13.06 1.85 8.85
C ILE A 140 -12.94 3.38 8.80
N GLN A 141 -13.70 4.04 7.95
CA GLN A 141 -13.58 5.46 7.68
C GLN A 141 -14.27 6.32 8.75
N PRO A 142 -13.80 7.56 8.99
CA PRO A 142 -14.40 8.44 9.99
C PRO A 142 -15.81 8.87 9.60
N SER A 143 -16.63 9.16 10.61
CA SER A 143 -18.01 9.63 10.42
C SER A 143 -18.10 11.14 10.14
N TRP A 144 -17.10 11.91 10.59
CA TRP A 144 -17.02 13.35 10.35
C TRP A 144 -16.14 13.62 9.13
N VAL A 145 -16.76 14.01 8.02
CA VAL A 145 -16.12 14.22 6.71
C VAL A 145 -16.58 15.51 6.06
N PRO A 146 -15.84 16.04 5.07
CA PRO A 146 -16.31 17.15 4.24
C PRO A 146 -17.70 16.87 3.64
N PRO A 147 -18.57 17.90 3.48
CA PRO A 147 -19.95 17.72 3.03
C PRO A 147 -20.09 17.22 1.59
N ASN A 148 -19.01 17.31 0.81
CA ASN A 148 -18.92 16.83 -0.57
C ASN A 148 -18.28 15.44 -0.68
N LEU A 149 -17.94 14.78 0.44
CA LEU A 149 -17.40 13.44 0.50
C LEU A 149 -18.42 12.45 1.09
N ARG A 150 -18.47 11.25 0.52
CA ARG A 150 -19.09 10.08 1.17
C ARG A 150 -18.25 8.83 0.97
N PHE A 151 -18.44 7.87 1.87
CA PHE A 151 -17.84 6.56 1.77
C PHE A 151 -18.89 5.50 1.44
N GLU A 152 -18.51 4.58 0.56
CA GLU A 152 -19.34 3.45 0.14
C GLU A 152 -18.58 2.14 0.36
N ILE A 153 -19.25 1.14 0.92
CA ILE A 153 -18.66 -0.20 1.04
C ILE A 153 -18.80 -0.87 -0.32
N ASP A 154 -17.69 -1.08 -1.03
CA ASP A 154 -17.68 -1.61 -2.39
C ASP A 154 -16.39 -2.41 -2.66
N ASP A 155 -16.54 -3.52 -3.38
CA ASP A 155 -15.43 -4.38 -3.80
C ASP A 155 -15.08 -4.05 -5.25
N CYS A 156 -13.98 -3.32 -5.45
CA CYS A 156 -13.54 -2.88 -6.76
C CYS A 156 -13.10 -4.02 -7.70
N THR A 157 -13.04 -5.27 -7.22
CA THR A 157 -12.80 -6.46 -8.04
C THR A 157 -14.06 -6.99 -8.73
N GLN A 158 -15.24 -6.46 -8.38
CA GLN A 158 -16.50 -6.75 -9.05
C GLN A 158 -16.79 -5.73 -10.17
N ASP A 159 -17.89 -5.95 -10.90
CA ASP A 159 -18.42 -4.94 -11.82
C ASP A 159 -18.77 -3.66 -11.08
N TRP A 160 -18.29 -2.52 -11.56
CA TRP A 160 -18.50 -1.24 -10.90
C TRP A 160 -19.96 -0.80 -11.08
N THR A 161 -20.55 -0.33 -9.98
CA THR A 161 -21.94 0.15 -9.96
C THR A 161 -22.10 1.58 -10.50
N PHE A 162 -20.98 2.27 -10.76
CA PHE A 162 -20.96 3.61 -11.34
C PHE A 162 -21.46 3.60 -12.79
N ALA A 163 -22.25 4.63 -13.15
CA ALA A 163 -22.73 4.76 -14.51
C ALA A 163 -21.55 4.97 -15.49
N PRO A 164 -21.62 4.42 -16.71
CA PRO A 164 -20.61 4.68 -17.73
C PRO A 164 -20.46 6.19 -18.01
N ASN A 165 -19.23 6.66 -18.22
CA ASN A 165 -18.93 8.08 -18.45
C ASN A 165 -19.51 9.04 -17.40
N SER A 166 -19.42 8.70 -16.12
CA SER A 166 -19.93 9.53 -15.01
C SER A 166 -18.84 10.15 -14.14
N LEU A 167 -17.63 9.60 -14.15
CA LEU A 167 -16.50 10.03 -13.32
C LEU A 167 -15.56 10.96 -14.11
N ASP A 168 -15.08 12.03 -13.51
CA ASP A 168 -14.07 12.91 -14.10
C ASP A 168 -12.64 12.47 -13.73
N TYR A 169 -12.48 11.90 -12.52
CA TYR A 169 -11.20 11.47 -11.99
C TYR A 169 -11.35 10.19 -11.16
N ILE A 170 -10.41 9.25 -11.33
CA ILE A 170 -10.31 8.01 -10.56
C ILE A 170 -8.90 7.95 -9.97
N HIS A 171 -8.82 7.90 -8.64
CA HIS A 171 -7.59 7.66 -7.91
C HIS A 171 -7.61 6.25 -7.29
N MET A 172 -6.44 5.62 -7.23
CA MET A 172 -6.23 4.37 -6.51
C MET A 172 -4.81 4.30 -5.98
N ARG A 173 -4.64 3.73 -4.79
CA ARG A 173 -3.33 3.71 -4.12
C ARG A 173 -3.14 2.46 -3.27
N TRP A 174 -1.98 1.82 -3.45
CA TRP A 174 -1.53 0.64 -2.69
C TRP A 174 -2.53 -0.52 -2.72
N LEU A 175 -3.09 -0.80 -3.90
CA LEU A 175 -3.92 -1.98 -4.10
C LEU A 175 -3.09 -3.24 -4.39
N VAL A 176 -1.75 -3.12 -4.39
CA VAL A 176 -0.81 -4.24 -4.43
C VAL A 176 -1.21 -5.36 -3.47
N GLY A 177 -1.19 -6.60 -3.99
CA GLY A 177 -1.60 -7.77 -3.22
C GLY A 177 -3.11 -7.92 -2.97
N SER A 178 -3.94 -6.96 -3.36
CA SER A 178 -5.40 -6.98 -3.13
C SER A 178 -6.19 -7.30 -4.40
N ILE A 179 -5.65 -6.94 -5.57
CA ILE A 179 -6.32 -7.11 -6.87
C ILE A 179 -5.84 -8.38 -7.56
N VAL A 180 -6.79 -9.23 -7.95
CA VAL A 180 -6.53 -10.49 -8.68
C VAL A 180 -6.41 -10.23 -10.18
N ASP A 181 -7.31 -9.42 -10.75
CA ASP A 181 -7.37 -9.09 -12.17
C ASP A 181 -7.26 -7.57 -12.38
N TRP A 182 -6.02 -7.10 -12.47
CA TRP A 182 -5.72 -5.69 -12.76
C TRP A 182 -6.24 -5.22 -14.12
N PRO A 183 -6.11 -5.98 -15.23
CA PRO A 183 -6.73 -5.63 -16.50
C PRO A 183 -8.24 -5.36 -16.38
N GLN A 184 -8.98 -6.20 -15.63
CA GLN A 184 -10.41 -5.98 -15.41
C GLN A 184 -10.68 -4.70 -14.61
N LEU A 185 -9.89 -4.43 -13.55
CA LEU A 185 -9.99 -3.18 -12.78
C LEU A 185 -9.84 -1.95 -13.69
N PHE A 186 -8.83 -1.94 -14.57
CA PHE A 186 -8.62 -0.83 -15.50
C PHE A 186 -9.72 -0.72 -16.57
N LYS A 187 -10.33 -1.84 -16.99
CA LYS A 187 -11.49 -1.85 -17.90
C LYS A 187 -12.72 -1.22 -17.26
N GLU A 188 -13.03 -1.55 -16.00
CA GLU A 188 -14.14 -0.93 -15.27
C GLU A 188 -13.89 0.55 -15.02
N ALA A 189 -12.66 0.93 -14.66
CA ALA A 189 -12.26 2.33 -14.55
C ALA A 189 -12.46 3.08 -15.87
N TYR A 190 -12.01 2.51 -17.00
CA TYR A 190 -12.17 3.09 -18.32
C TYR A 190 -13.64 3.28 -18.70
N LYS A 191 -14.49 2.29 -18.43
CA LYS A 191 -15.94 2.35 -18.68
C LYS A 191 -16.62 3.48 -17.92
N CYS A 192 -16.28 3.67 -16.64
CA CYS A 192 -16.91 4.66 -15.77
C CYS A 192 -16.40 6.09 -15.98
N LEU A 193 -15.16 6.25 -16.44
CA LEU A 193 -14.56 7.56 -16.68
C LEU A 193 -15.17 8.25 -17.90
N LYS A 194 -15.38 9.57 -17.84
CA LYS A 194 -15.82 10.40 -18.97
C LYS A 194 -14.71 10.49 -20.02
N PRO A 195 -15.06 10.72 -21.30
CA PRO A 195 -14.08 11.12 -22.31
C PRO A 195 -13.26 12.32 -21.83
N GLY A 196 -11.94 12.21 -21.89
CA GLY A 196 -11.01 13.22 -21.38
C GLY A 196 -10.74 13.20 -19.87
N GLY A 197 -11.43 12.36 -19.08
CA GLY A 197 -11.16 12.17 -17.65
C GLY A 197 -9.84 11.43 -17.41
N TYR A 198 -9.37 11.44 -16.17
CA TYR A 198 -8.09 10.82 -15.79
C TYR A 198 -8.24 9.68 -14.78
N ILE A 199 -7.37 8.68 -14.92
CA ILE A 199 -7.08 7.67 -13.90
C ILE A 199 -5.66 7.90 -13.39
N GLU A 200 -5.45 7.70 -12.09
CA GLU A 200 -4.14 7.77 -11.46
C GLU A 200 -3.98 6.64 -10.44
N SER A 201 -2.88 5.89 -10.55
CA SER A 201 -2.57 4.74 -9.72
C SER A 201 -1.21 4.92 -9.05
N HIS A 202 -1.16 4.77 -7.73
CA HIS A 202 0.03 4.91 -6.89
C HIS A 202 0.39 3.55 -6.30
N GLU A 203 1.46 2.92 -6.78
CA GLU A 203 1.90 1.61 -6.30
C GLU A 203 3.37 1.62 -5.88
N ALA A 204 3.72 0.81 -4.89
CA ALA A 204 5.08 0.72 -4.38
C ALA A 204 5.67 -0.66 -4.70
N LEU A 205 7.00 -0.72 -4.81
CA LEU A 205 7.71 -1.99 -4.72
C LEU A 205 7.44 -2.61 -3.36
N SER A 206 7.06 -3.88 -3.33
CA SER A 206 6.85 -4.64 -2.10
C SER A 206 8.17 -5.08 -1.44
N ARG A 207 9.30 -4.45 -1.78
CA ARG A 207 10.66 -4.80 -1.31
C ARG A 207 11.46 -3.54 -0.96
N MET A 208 12.50 -3.75 -0.16
CA MET A 208 13.49 -2.71 0.17
C MET A 208 14.74 -2.93 -0.68
N ASP A 209 15.16 -1.88 -1.40
CA ASP A 209 16.37 -1.86 -2.21
C ASP A 209 17.42 -0.94 -1.55
N CYS A 210 18.68 -1.03 -2.01
CA CYS A 210 19.76 -0.11 -1.65
C CYS A 210 20.70 0.12 -2.85
N ASP A 211 21.36 1.27 -2.90
CA ASP A 211 22.30 1.59 -4.00
C ASP A 211 23.76 1.22 -3.66
N ASP A 212 24.07 1.08 -2.38
CA ASP A 212 25.45 0.96 -1.87
C ASP A 212 25.82 -0.46 -1.42
N GLY A 213 24.91 -1.42 -1.61
CA GLY A 213 25.09 -2.82 -1.19
C GLY A 213 25.01 -3.04 0.32
N SER A 214 24.50 -2.07 1.09
CA SER A 214 24.34 -2.20 2.55
C SER A 214 23.27 -3.21 2.97
N ILE A 215 22.34 -3.55 2.07
CA ILE A 215 21.37 -4.63 2.23
C ILE A 215 21.86 -5.83 1.44
N HIS A 216 22.12 -6.94 2.12
CA HIS A 216 22.61 -8.17 1.50
C HIS A 216 21.54 -9.26 1.54
N GLU A 217 21.71 -10.34 0.76
CA GLU A 217 20.68 -11.37 0.60
C GLU A 217 20.16 -12.00 1.89
N LYS A 218 21.01 -12.07 2.92
CA LYS A 218 20.68 -12.61 4.25
C LYS A 218 20.11 -11.57 5.24
N SER A 219 19.96 -10.32 4.83
CA SER A 219 19.38 -9.27 5.69
C SER A 219 17.89 -9.48 5.80
N ALA A 220 17.31 -9.16 6.95
CA ALA A 220 15.87 -9.17 7.15
C ALA A 220 15.16 -8.25 6.14
N MET A 221 15.73 -7.06 5.88
CA MET A 221 15.25 -6.11 4.86
C MET A 221 15.20 -6.69 3.45
N HIS A 222 16.21 -7.47 3.05
CA HIS A 222 16.22 -8.12 1.74
C HIS A 222 15.13 -9.19 1.62
N GLN A 223 14.87 -9.90 2.73
CA GLN A 223 13.91 -11.00 2.77
C GLN A 223 12.46 -10.50 2.84
N TRP A 224 12.23 -9.24 3.24
CA TRP A 224 10.91 -8.59 3.27
C TRP A 224 10.12 -8.84 1.97
N GLY A 225 10.70 -8.48 0.82
CA GLY A 225 9.99 -8.61 -0.45
C GLY A 225 9.67 -10.05 -0.84
N LYS A 226 10.46 -11.01 -0.39
CA LYS A 226 10.26 -12.42 -0.70
C LYS A 226 9.04 -12.99 0.00
N PHE A 227 8.69 -12.52 1.20
CA PHE A 227 7.44 -12.90 1.87
C PHE A 227 6.23 -12.59 1.00
N PHE A 228 6.19 -11.37 0.45
CA PHE A 228 5.09 -10.89 -0.35
C PHE A 228 5.03 -11.58 -1.72
N VAL A 229 6.18 -11.74 -2.39
CA VAL A 229 6.23 -12.37 -3.71
C VAL A 229 5.87 -13.86 -3.63
N GLU A 230 6.43 -14.61 -2.68
CA GLU A 230 6.14 -16.05 -2.55
C GLU A 230 4.75 -16.30 -1.95
N GLY A 231 4.35 -15.53 -0.94
CA GLY A 231 3.01 -15.61 -0.37
C GLY A 231 1.93 -15.23 -1.38
N GLY A 232 2.16 -14.16 -2.14
CA GLY A 232 1.29 -13.72 -3.23
C GLY A 232 1.02 -14.81 -4.27
N LYS A 233 2.05 -15.55 -4.71
CA LYS A 233 1.89 -16.68 -5.64
C LYS A 233 0.94 -17.76 -5.09
N LYS A 234 1.00 -18.06 -3.80
CA LYS A 234 0.15 -19.09 -3.17
C LYS A 234 -1.32 -18.68 -3.08
N ILE A 235 -1.59 -17.39 -2.92
CA ILE A 235 -2.96 -16.85 -2.85
C ILE A 235 -3.47 -16.29 -4.19
N GLY A 236 -2.68 -16.38 -5.25
CA GLY A 236 -3.05 -15.91 -6.59
C GLY A 236 -3.10 -14.38 -6.72
N ARG A 237 -2.24 -13.65 -5.99
CA ARG A 237 -2.20 -12.18 -5.98
C ARG A 237 -0.79 -11.66 -6.20
N SER A 238 -0.67 -10.63 -7.05
CA SER A 238 0.63 -10.07 -7.38
C SER A 238 1.07 -8.99 -6.40
N PHE A 239 2.33 -9.09 -5.98
CA PHE A 239 3.06 -8.08 -5.21
C PHE A 239 4.15 -7.38 -6.04
N THR A 240 4.21 -7.68 -7.35
CA THR A 240 5.22 -7.22 -8.31
C THR A 240 4.65 -6.21 -9.32
N ILE A 241 3.66 -5.42 -8.89
CA ILE A 241 2.87 -4.51 -9.76
C ILE A 241 3.76 -3.50 -10.49
N VAL A 242 4.77 -2.99 -9.80
CA VAL A 242 5.70 -1.98 -10.32
C VAL A 242 6.73 -2.62 -11.27
N GLU A 243 7.24 -3.79 -10.90
CA GLU A 243 8.23 -4.56 -11.66
C GLU A 243 7.69 -5.11 -12.97
N ASP A 244 6.47 -5.67 -12.92
CA ASP A 244 5.82 -6.26 -14.09
C ASP A 244 5.16 -5.21 -15.00
N GLU A 245 5.24 -3.93 -14.61
CA GLU A 245 4.63 -2.77 -15.28
C GLU A 245 3.11 -2.91 -15.46
N VAL A 246 2.45 -3.54 -14.49
CA VAL A 246 1.01 -3.85 -14.54
C VAL A 246 0.18 -2.60 -14.76
N GLN A 247 0.53 -1.49 -14.09
CA GLN A 247 -0.19 -0.22 -14.23
C GLN A 247 -0.15 0.31 -15.68
N ARG A 248 1.05 0.44 -16.27
CA ARG A 248 1.19 0.94 -17.65
C ARG A 248 0.53 0.00 -18.65
N LYS A 249 0.87 -1.29 -18.62
CA LYS A 249 0.34 -2.28 -19.57
C LYS A 249 -1.18 -2.41 -19.47
N GLY A 250 -1.71 -2.42 -18.23
CA GLY A 250 -3.14 -2.50 -17.99
C GLY A 250 -3.91 -1.26 -18.46
N MET A 251 -3.35 -0.06 -18.25
CA MET A 251 -3.93 1.18 -18.78
C MET A 251 -3.88 1.22 -20.32
N GLU A 252 -2.79 0.76 -20.94
CA GLU A 252 -2.68 0.64 -22.40
C GLU A 252 -3.72 -0.35 -22.97
N GLU A 253 -3.85 -1.54 -22.37
CA GLU A 253 -4.80 -2.56 -22.79
C GLU A 253 -6.26 -2.07 -22.66
N ALA A 254 -6.58 -1.32 -21.61
CA ALA A 254 -7.91 -0.76 -21.40
C ALA A 254 -8.27 0.37 -22.37
N GLY A 255 -7.29 0.89 -23.13
CA GLY A 255 -7.48 1.92 -24.15
C GLY A 255 -7.22 3.35 -23.68
N PHE A 256 -6.58 3.54 -22.54
CA PHE A 256 -6.15 4.87 -22.11
C PHE A 256 -5.02 5.42 -23.00
N VAL A 257 -4.93 6.74 -23.07
CA VAL A 257 -3.92 7.49 -23.83
C VAL A 257 -3.20 8.48 -22.92
N ASN A 258 -2.14 9.12 -23.44
CA ASN A 258 -1.34 10.11 -22.68
C ASN A 258 -0.82 9.54 -21.34
N ILE A 259 -0.30 8.31 -21.37
CA ILE A 259 0.12 7.56 -20.18
C ILE A 259 1.50 8.02 -19.75
N GLU A 260 1.53 8.73 -18.63
CA GLU A 260 2.74 9.22 -17.98
C GLU A 260 3.03 8.44 -16.71
N GLU A 261 4.30 8.32 -16.36
CA GLU A 261 4.71 7.67 -15.12
C GLU A 261 5.88 8.41 -14.46
N ARG A 262 5.92 8.37 -13.13
CA ARG A 262 7.03 8.87 -12.34
C ARG A 262 7.38 7.89 -11.24
N ASN A 263 8.69 7.70 -11.05
CA ASN A 263 9.24 6.89 -9.99
C ASN A 263 9.87 7.81 -8.94
N PHE A 264 9.55 7.57 -7.67
CA PHE A 264 10.10 8.28 -6.53
C PHE A 264 10.83 7.28 -5.65
N LYS A 265 12.11 7.57 -5.37
CA LYS A 265 12.88 6.81 -4.40
C LYS A 265 12.51 7.32 -3.00
N VAL A 266 11.84 6.49 -2.21
CA VAL A 266 11.43 6.83 -0.85
C VAL A 266 12.42 6.19 0.12
N PRO A 267 13.33 6.96 0.74
CA PRO A 267 14.26 6.42 1.73
C PRO A 267 13.49 5.87 2.93
N ILE A 268 14.06 4.88 3.60
CA ILE A 268 13.59 4.41 4.90
C ILE A 268 14.70 4.73 5.92
N GLY A 269 14.37 5.62 6.85
CA GLY A 269 15.25 6.08 7.92
C GLY A 269 16.04 7.35 7.63
N GLY A 270 16.75 7.81 8.66
CA GLY A 270 17.38 9.13 8.69
C GLY A 270 18.72 9.26 7.97
N TRP A 271 19.04 8.31 7.08
CA TRP A 271 20.34 8.19 6.43
C TRP A 271 20.64 9.21 5.32
N PRO A 272 19.66 9.76 4.56
CA PRO A 272 19.96 10.74 3.52
C PRO A 272 20.62 12.01 4.09
N HIS A 273 21.51 12.65 3.32
CA HIS A 273 22.09 13.95 3.71
C HIS A 273 21.13 15.10 3.48
N ASP A 274 20.34 15.05 2.39
CA ASP A 274 19.36 16.07 2.05
C ASP A 274 18.28 16.17 3.16
N PRO A 275 17.98 17.38 3.68
CA PRO A 275 17.03 17.53 4.78
C PRO A 275 15.62 17.01 4.47
N LYS A 276 15.11 17.24 3.25
CA LYS A 276 13.78 16.79 2.84
C LYS A 276 13.75 15.27 2.73
N GLN A 277 14.74 14.67 2.09
CA GLN A 277 14.85 13.20 1.99
C GLN A 277 15.01 12.54 3.38
N LYS A 278 15.74 13.19 4.29
CA LYS A 278 15.87 12.71 5.67
C LYS A 278 14.55 12.76 6.44
N GLU A 279 13.75 13.81 6.24
CA GLU A 279 12.42 13.92 6.82
C GLU A 279 11.49 12.83 6.29
N ILE A 280 11.41 12.69 4.96
CA ILE A 280 10.67 11.61 4.28
C ILE A 280 11.08 10.25 4.86
N GLY A 281 12.40 10.00 4.98
CA GLY A 281 12.92 8.74 5.47
C GLY A 281 12.54 8.44 6.92
N ARG A 282 12.53 9.47 7.79
CA ARG A 282 12.09 9.30 9.18
C ARG A 282 10.61 8.93 9.28
N TYR A 283 9.76 9.56 8.48
CA TYR A 283 8.33 9.21 8.46
C TYR A 283 8.11 7.82 7.84
N ALA A 284 8.83 7.45 6.78
CA ALA A 284 8.75 6.10 6.21
C ALA A 284 9.23 5.00 7.19
N GLN A 285 10.28 5.29 7.97
CA GLN A 285 10.69 4.40 9.07
C GLN A 285 9.62 4.32 10.15
N ALA A 286 9.01 5.45 10.53
CA ALA A 286 7.91 5.48 11.51
C ALA A 286 6.68 4.70 11.03
N THR A 287 6.31 4.77 9.74
CA THR A 287 5.26 3.91 9.15
C THR A 287 5.54 2.44 9.40
N LEU A 288 6.75 1.96 9.07
CA LEU A 288 7.08 0.56 9.29
C LEU A 288 7.05 0.23 10.78
N GLU A 289 7.71 1.02 11.62
CA GLU A 289 7.82 0.78 13.07
C GLU A 289 6.48 0.78 13.79
N GLN A 290 5.53 1.58 13.30
CA GLN A 290 4.16 1.62 13.80
C GLN A 290 3.49 0.24 13.70
N ASP A 291 3.70 -0.49 12.59
CA ASP A 291 3.04 -1.78 12.39
C ASP A 291 3.76 -2.82 11.51
N ILE A 292 5.01 -3.15 11.83
CA ILE A 292 5.73 -4.22 11.10
C ILE A 292 4.94 -5.53 11.13
N GLU A 293 4.33 -5.87 12.27
CA GLU A 293 3.58 -7.11 12.43
C GLU A 293 2.38 -7.17 11.49
N GLY A 294 1.58 -6.09 11.38
CA GLY A 294 0.40 -6.03 10.52
C GLY A 294 0.73 -6.30 9.04
N TYR A 295 1.91 -5.84 8.58
CA TYR A 295 2.37 -6.11 7.23
C TYR A 295 2.81 -7.57 7.00
N VAL A 296 3.54 -8.19 7.93
CA VAL A 296 4.18 -9.50 7.68
C VAL A 296 3.37 -10.68 8.19
N LEU A 297 2.55 -10.49 9.21
CA LEU A 297 1.93 -11.58 9.97
C LEU A 297 1.05 -12.47 9.08
N PHE A 298 0.17 -11.90 8.27
CA PHE A 298 -0.69 -12.69 7.40
C PHE A 298 0.12 -13.55 6.42
N MET A 299 1.10 -12.95 5.75
CA MET A 299 1.94 -13.69 4.78
C MET A 299 2.78 -14.76 5.48
N ALA A 300 3.48 -14.41 6.54
CA ALA A 300 4.38 -15.35 7.21
C ALA A 300 3.61 -16.46 7.95
N ASN A 301 2.60 -16.11 8.75
CA ASN A 301 1.88 -17.09 9.56
C ASN A 301 0.79 -17.84 8.78
N THR A 302 -0.09 -17.14 8.06
CA THR A 302 -1.25 -17.77 7.42
C THR A 302 -0.91 -18.42 6.08
N VAL A 303 0.02 -17.83 5.31
CA VAL A 303 0.35 -18.31 3.96
C VAL A 303 1.63 -19.17 3.93
N GLU A 304 2.67 -18.76 4.64
CA GLU A 304 3.94 -19.49 4.73
C GLU A 304 3.98 -20.53 5.87
N GLY A 305 3.08 -20.44 6.84
CA GLY A 305 2.94 -21.43 7.93
C GLY A 305 3.89 -21.23 9.11
N TRP A 306 4.51 -20.06 9.25
CA TRP A 306 5.40 -19.74 10.35
C TRP A 306 4.64 -19.63 11.67
N SER A 307 5.25 -20.01 12.77
CA SER A 307 4.71 -19.75 14.11
C SER A 307 4.73 -18.25 14.42
N LYS A 308 3.91 -17.81 15.39
CA LYS A 308 3.92 -16.40 15.81
C LYS A 308 5.29 -16.01 16.38
N GLU A 309 5.91 -16.89 17.13
CA GLU A 309 7.23 -16.70 17.73
C GLU A 309 8.32 -16.55 16.65
N GLU A 310 8.23 -17.31 15.55
CA GLU A 310 9.13 -17.19 14.40
C GLU A 310 8.99 -15.84 13.70
N VAL A 311 7.74 -15.36 13.53
CA VAL A 311 7.45 -14.04 12.99
C VAL A 311 8.02 -12.95 13.90
N GLU A 312 7.85 -13.06 15.22
CA GLU A 312 8.41 -12.11 16.19
C GLU A 312 9.95 -12.06 16.16
N VAL A 313 10.61 -13.21 15.98
CA VAL A 313 12.07 -13.27 15.78
C VAL A 313 12.48 -12.48 14.54
N TYR A 314 11.83 -12.71 13.39
CA TYR A 314 12.11 -11.96 12.16
C TYR A 314 11.88 -10.46 12.33
N ILE A 315 10.76 -10.06 12.92
CA ILE A 315 10.42 -8.65 13.17
C ILE A 315 11.49 -7.98 14.04
N ARG A 316 11.98 -8.65 15.10
CA ARG A 316 13.07 -8.11 15.93
C ARG A 316 14.34 -7.87 15.14
N LEU A 317 14.72 -8.80 14.26
CA LEU A 317 15.89 -8.64 13.41
C LEU A 317 15.72 -7.49 12.42
N LEU A 318 14.54 -7.35 11.82
CA LEU A 318 14.22 -6.24 10.92
C LEU A 318 14.27 -4.88 11.64
N ARG A 319 13.67 -4.77 12.84
CA ARG A 319 13.78 -3.55 13.67
C ARG A 319 15.23 -3.20 13.95
N ARG A 320 16.05 -4.19 14.32
CA ARG A 320 17.47 -3.96 14.58
C ARG A 320 18.21 -3.48 13.34
N GLU A 321 17.89 -4.00 12.16
CA GLU A 321 18.45 -3.52 10.90
C GLU A 321 18.04 -2.06 10.61
N LEU A 322 16.75 -1.72 10.80
CA LEU A 322 16.21 -0.36 10.64
C LEU A 322 16.89 0.65 11.56
N HIS A 323 17.20 0.26 12.80
CA HIS A 323 17.89 1.11 13.78
C HIS A 323 19.43 1.07 13.69
N SER A 324 20.00 0.26 12.80
CA SER A 324 21.46 0.05 12.77
C SER A 324 22.24 1.30 12.40
N GLY A 325 21.62 2.23 11.64
CA GLY A 325 22.29 3.40 11.05
C GLY A 325 23.38 3.06 10.03
N LYS A 326 23.49 1.78 9.63
CA LYS A 326 24.52 1.28 8.70
C LYS A 326 23.93 0.90 7.33
N MET A 327 22.61 0.77 7.26
CA MET A 327 21.89 0.41 6.05
C MET A 327 21.21 1.64 5.46
N HIS A 328 21.14 1.69 4.14
CA HIS A 328 20.55 2.79 3.37
C HIS A 328 19.33 2.31 2.56
N PRO A 329 18.30 1.75 3.20
CA PRO A 329 17.12 1.22 2.51
C PRO A 329 16.30 2.32 1.86
N TYR A 330 15.68 1.97 0.75
CA TYR A 330 14.58 2.71 0.14
C TYR A 330 13.59 1.74 -0.50
N TYR A 331 12.37 2.21 -0.80
CA TYR A 331 11.48 1.56 -1.76
C TYR A 331 11.16 2.51 -2.91
N LEU A 332 10.78 1.97 -4.06
CA LEU A 332 10.34 2.77 -5.19
C LEU A 332 8.82 2.92 -5.14
N GLN A 333 8.35 4.17 -5.07
CA GLN A 333 6.96 4.51 -5.32
C GLN A 333 6.81 4.89 -6.79
N LYS A 334 5.93 4.19 -7.51
CA LYS A 334 5.56 4.53 -8.89
C LYS A 334 4.17 5.16 -8.90
N VAL A 335 4.05 6.27 -9.62
CA VAL A 335 2.79 6.93 -9.92
C VAL A 335 2.59 6.87 -11.43
N VAL A 336 1.46 6.30 -11.87
CA VAL A 336 1.08 6.24 -13.29
C VAL A 336 -0.27 6.92 -13.44
N TRP A 337 -0.39 7.83 -14.38
CA TRP A 337 -1.67 8.42 -14.73
C TRP A 337 -1.89 8.40 -16.24
N ALA A 338 -3.16 8.31 -16.61
CA ALA A 338 -3.58 8.19 -17.99
C ALA A 338 -4.91 8.86 -18.23
N GLN A 339 -5.16 9.25 -19.48
CA GLN A 339 -6.37 9.93 -19.90
C GLN A 339 -7.24 9.00 -20.72
N LYS A 340 -8.56 9.00 -20.48
CA LYS A 340 -9.48 8.38 -21.45
C LYS A 340 -9.57 9.27 -22.69
N PRO A 341 -9.52 8.72 -23.92
CA PRO A 341 -9.68 9.50 -25.15
C PRO A 341 -10.89 10.43 -25.10
N LYS A 342 -10.77 11.61 -25.72
CA LYS A 342 -11.85 12.61 -25.78
C LYS A 342 -12.95 12.25 -26.79
N GLU A 343 -12.64 11.37 -27.74
CA GLU A 343 -13.49 10.92 -28.85
C GLU A 343 -13.52 9.40 -28.94
#